data_AF-A0A2P6SGR8-F1
#
_entry.id   AF-A0A2P6SGR8-F1
#
_cell.length_a   1.000
_cell.length_b   1.000
_cell.length_c   1.000
_cell.angle_alpha   90.00
_cell.angle_beta   90.00
_cell.angle_gamma   90.00
#
_symmetry.space_group_name_H-M   'P 1'
#
loop_
_entity.id
_entity.type
_entity.pdbx_description
1 polymer ?
#
loop_
_entity_poly.entity_id
_entity_poly.type
_entity_poly.pdbx_seq_one_letter_code
_entity_poly.pdbx_strand_id
1 'polypeptide(L)'
;MGYGTLEVILVNAKHLHNTDFLTKMDPYVIFSVKTQEKISTVAKGQGSNPEWNESFLFTVTDDVSELRLKIMDKGTFTADDFVGEATIPLDPALFIHGSLPPTSYNVVNKHQKYRGEIKIGLNFTPDPQNY
;
A
#
# COMPACT_ATOMS: atom_id res chain seq x y z
N MET A 1 -6.53 -9.54 24.10
CA MET A 1 -6.12 -9.71 22.70
C MET A 1 -7.04 -8.84 21.88
N GLY A 2 -6.53 -7.72 21.37
CA GLY A 2 -7.33 -6.76 20.62
C GLY A 2 -7.47 -7.22 19.17
N TYR A 3 -8.69 -7.50 18.75
CA TYR A 3 -9.02 -7.79 17.35
C TYR A 3 -9.72 -6.55 16.79
N GLY A 4 -9.41 -6.17 15.56
CA GLY A 4 -10.05 -5.02 14.93
C GLY A 4 -9.88 -5.02 13.42
N THR A 5 -10.41 -3.98 12.79
CA THR A 5 -10.32 -3.76 11.35
C THR A 5 -9.39 -2.59 11.07
N LEU A 6 -8.34 -2.84 10.30
CA LEU A 6 -7.45 -1.82 9.74
C LEU A 6 -7.95 -1.46 8.34
N GLU A 7 -8.44 -0.24 8.17
CA GLU A 7 -8.68 0.36 6.88
C GLU A 7 -7.40 1.01 6.35
N VAL A 8 -6.96 0.56 5.18
CA VAL A 8 -5.82 1.09 4.45
C VAL A 8 -6.36 1.89 3.27
N ILE A 9 -6.13 3.21 3.27
CA ILE A 9 -6.59 4.13 2.23
C ILE A 9 -5.44 4.39 1.28
N LEU A 10 -5.51 3.82 0.08
CA LEU A 10 -4.59 4.05 -1.03
C LEU A 10 -4.98 5.33 -1.78
N VAL A 11 -4.22 6.40 -1.59
CA VAL A 11 -4.52 7.69 -2.25
C VAL A 11 -3.88 7.73 -3.63
N ASN A 12 -2.56 7.91 -3.68
CA ASN A 12 -1.78 8.03 -4.90
C ASN A 12 -0.32 7.65 -4.67
N ALA A 13 0.43 7.50 -5.76
CA ALA A 13 1.89 7.45 -5.73
C ALA A 13 2.45 8.55 -6.62
N LYS A 14 3.65 9.02 -6.28
CA LYS A 14 4.34 10.08 -7.03
C LYS A 14 5.78 9.71 -7.28
N HIS A 15 6.29 10.23 -8.38
CA HIS A 15 7.68 10.03 -8.80
C HIS A 15 8.06 8.54 -8.88
N LEU A 16 7.11 7.69 -9.27
CA LEU A 16 7.42 6.28 -9.50
C LEU A 16 8.45 6.19 -10.63
N HIS A 17 9.59 5.60 -10.33
CA HIS A 17 10.67 5.49 -11.31
C HIS A 17 10.21 4.57 -12.43
N ASN A 18 9.96 5.17 -13.59
CA ASN A 18 9.54 4.45 -14.76
C ASN A 18 10.62 3.45 -15.19
N THR A 19 10.25 2.18 -15.34
CA THR A 19 11.11 1.16 -15.93
C THR A 19 11.16 1.30 -17.45
N ASP A 20 10.10 1.85 -18.06
CA ASP A 20 9.96 1.98 -19.51
C ASP A 20 9.78 3.42 -19.97
N PHE A 21 10.83 4.00 -20.54
CA PHE A 21 10.84 5.38 -21.05
C PHE A 21 9.86 5.63 -22.22
N LEU A 22 9.33 4.57 -22.86
CA LEU A 22 8.48 4.66 -24.06
C LEU A 22 6.99 4.34 -23.84
N THR A 23 6.61 3.67 -22.75
CA THR A 23 5.22 3.25 -22.51
C THR A 23 4.64 3.91 -21.27
N LYS A 24 3.31 4.08 -21.26
CA LYS A 24 2.60 4.49 -20.06
C LYS A 24 2.55 3.30 -19.12
N MET A 25 3.19 3.44 -17.96
CA MET A 25 3.06 2.53 -16.83
C MET A 25 1.59 2.41 -16.39
N ASP A 26 1.19 1.18 -16.07
CA ASP A 26 -0.10 0.76 -15.54
C ASP A 26 0.11 0.13 -14.14
N PRO A 27 0.47 0.92 -13.11
CA PRO A 27 0.84 0.39 -11.82
C PRO A 27 -0.38 -0.08 -11.03
N TYR A 28 -0.18 -1.12 -10.21
CA TYR A 28 -1.11 -1.60 -9.21
C TYR A 28 -0.37 -1.95 -7.91
N VAL A 29 -1.09 -1.96 -6.79
CA VAL A 29 -0.52 -2.17 -5.45
C VAL A 29 -1.07 -3.45 -4.86
N ILE A 30 -0.17 -4.30 -4.39
CA ILE A 30 -0.46 -5.51 -3.62
C ILE A 30 -0.16 -5.19 -2.16
N PHE A 31 -1.18 -5.29 -1.31
CA PHE A 31 -1.10 -5.13 0.12
C PHE A 31 -1.04 -6.49 0.79
N SER A 32 -0.11 -6.67 1.72
CA SER A 32 0.04 -7.91 2.47
C SER A 32 0.13 -7.60 3.96
N VAL A 33 -0.78 -8.23 4.72
CA VAL A 33 -0.82 -8.18 6.19
C VAL A 33 -0.96 -9.61 6.69
N LYS A 34 0.12 -10.16 7.25
CA LYS A 34 0.22 -11.58 7.64
C LYS A 34 -0.22 -12.54 6.54
N THR A 35 -1.40 -13.14 6.65
CA THR A 35 -1.98 -14.11 5.72
C THR A 35 -2.99 -13.48 4.76
N GLN A 36 -3.34 -12.21 4.95
CA GLN A 36 -4.26 -11.49 4.08
C GLN A 36 -3.50 -10.76 3.00
N GLU A 37 -3.92 -10.94 1.76
CA GLU A 37 -3.44 -10.20 0.61
C GLU A 37 -4.61 -9.52 -0.09
N LYS A 38 -4.44 -8.25 -0.46
CA LYS A 38 -5.42 -7.48 -1.24
C LYS A 38 -4.70 -6.75 -2.36
N ILE A 39 -5.37 -6.63 -3.51
CA ILE A 39 -4.79 -6.04 -4.71
C ILE A 39 -5.67 -4.87 -5.13
N SER A 40 -5.05 -3.74 -5.45
CA SER A 40 -5.75 -2.57 -5.95
C SER A 40 -6.17 -2.73 -7.41
N THR A 41 -6.99 -1.81 -7.89
CA THR A 41 -7.16 -1.67 -9.33
C THR A 41 -5.84 -1.22 -9.99
N VAL A 42 -5.77 -1.46 -11.30
CA VAL A 42 -4.64 -1.07 -12.13
C VAL A 42 -4.88 0.37 -12.59
N ALA A 43 -3.95 1.28 -12.28
CA ALA A 43 -4.02 2.69 -12.65
C ALA A 43 -3.63 2.89 -14.13
N LYS A 44 -4.49 2.41 -15.03
CA LYS A 44 -4.19 2.37 -16.47
C LYS A 44 -3.97 3.76 -17.07
N GLY A 45 -2.85 3.94 -17.76
CA GLY A 45 -2.52 5.14 -18.51
C GLY A 45 -2.15 6.35 -17.64
N GLN A 46 -1.97 6.17 -16.33
CA GLN A 46 -1.60 7.25 -15.40
C GLN A 46 -0.09 7.45 -15.25
N GLY A 47 0.72 6.47 -15.67
CA GLY A 47 2.18 6.62 -15.72
C GLY A 47 2.82 6.68 -14.33
N SER A 48 3.73 7.64 -14.13
CA SER A 48 4.56 7.74 -12.91
C SER A 48 3.88 8.40 -11.70
N ASN A 49 2.65 8.90 -11.87
CA ASN A 49 1.87 9.53 -10.80
C ASN A 49 0.44 8.97 -10.75
N PRO A 50 0.28 7.66 -10.46
CA PRO A 50 -1.02 7.02 -10.40
C PRO A 50 -1.83 7.47 -9.17
N GLU A 51 -3.14 7.59 -9.37
CA GLU A 51 -4.14 7.82 -8.34
C GLU A 51 -5.14 6.67 -8.35
N TRP A 52 -5.40 6.10 -7.17
CA TRP A 52 -6.35 5.02 -6.98
C TRP A 52 -7.56 5.50 -6.18
N ASN A 53 -7.32 6.21 -5.07
CA ASN A 53 -8.37 6.63 -4.13
C ASN A 53 -9.26 5.45 -3.68
N GLU A 54 -8.62 4.33 -3.32
CA GLU A 54 -9.27 3.08 -2.91
C GLU A 54 -9.02 2.80 -1.43
N SER A 55 -9.96 2.11 -0.76
CA SER A 55 -9.76 1.64 0.62
C SER A 55 -9.89 0.13 0.74
N PHE A 56 -9.06 -0.44 1.63
CA PHE A 56 -8.97 -1.88 1.86
C PHE A 56 -9.08 -2.17 3.35
N LEU A 57 -10.02 -3.03 3.72
CA LEU A 57 -10.22 -3.44 5.12
C LEU A 57 -9.46 -4.74 5.41
N PHE A 58 -8.60 -4.74 6.43
CA PHE A 58 -7.88 -5.92 6.91
C PHE A 58 -8.31 -6.25 8.32
N THR A 59 -8.55 -7.52 8.61
CA THR A 59 -8.76 -7.94 9.99
C THR A 59 -7.39 -8.08 10.66
N VAL A 60 -7.07 -7.19 11.59
CA VAL A 60 -5.77 -7.19 12.28
C VAL A 60 -5.94 -7.53 13.76
N THR A 61 -4.89 -8.15 14.29
CA THR A 61 -4.73 -8.46 15.71
C THR A 61 -3.54 -7.68 16.26
N ASP A 62 -3.45 -7.60 17.58
CA ASP A 62 -2.40 -6.88 18.30
C ASP A 62 -0.95 -7.34 17.98
N ASP A 63 -0.75 -8.52 17.42
CA ASP A 63 0.54 -9.03 16.95
C ASP A 63 0.89 -8.64 15.49
N VAL A 64 0.06 -7.87 14.79
CA VAL A 64 0.45 -7.27 13.50
C VAL A 64 1.35 -6.05 13.75
N SER A 65 2.60 -6.11 13.31
CA SER A 65 3.57 -5.01 13.45
C SER A 65 3.77 -4.17 12.19
N GLU A 66 3.45 -4.70 11.01
CA GLU A 66 3.75 -4.04 9.73
C GLU A 66 2.73 -4.38 8.64
N LEU A 67 2.51 -3.41 7.76
CA LEU A 67 1.81 -3.53 6.50
C LEU A 67 2.83 -3.48 5.36
N ARG A 68 2.83 -4.49 4.50
CA ARG A 68 3.70 -4.52 3.31
C ARG A 68 2.91 -4.12 2.08
N LEU A 69 3.53 -3.31 1.24
CA LEU A 69 2.98 -2.84 -0.03
C LEU A 69 3.96 -3.16 -1.14
N LYS A 70 3.45 -3.69 -2.24
CA LYS A 70 4.23 -4.04 -3.42
C LYS A 70 3.62 -3.37 -4.63
N ILE A 71 4.39 -2.55 -5.32
CA ILE A 71 3.96 -1.86 -6.53
C ILE A 71 4.48 -2.65 -7.72
N MET A 72 3.55 -3.09 -8.54
CA MET A 72 3.80 -3.85 -9.76
C MET A 72 3.28 -3.04 -10.94
N ASP A 73 3.97 -3.11 -12.08
CA ASP A 73 3.52 -2.55 -13.34
C ASP A 73 2.89 -3.65 -14.19
N LYS A 74 1.65 -3.45 -14.62
CA LYS A 74 0.93 -4.46 -15.40
C LYS A 74 1.36 -4.40 -16.86
N GLY A 75 2.05 -5.44 -17.31
CA GLY A 75 2.36 -5.63 -18.72
C GLY A 75 1.12 -6.04 -19.51
N THR A 76 0.87 -5.41 -20.67
CA THR A 76 -0.22 -5.85 -21.57
C THR A 76 0.15 -7.13 -22.33
N PHE A 77 1.43 -7.31 -22.65
CA PHE A 77 1.96 -8.46 -23.41
C PHE A 77 3.24 -9.06 -22.81
N THR A 78 3.71 -8.52 -21.68
CA THR A 78 4.92 -8.93 -20.95
C THR A 78 4.55 -9.41 -19.55
N ALA A 79 5.49 -10.06 -18.87
CA ALA A 79 5.33 -10.33 -17.45
C ALA A 79 5.22 -9.01 -16.66
N ASP A 80 4.50 -9.03 -15.55
CA ASP A 80 4.38 -7.87 -14.68
C ASP A 80 5.74 -7.53 -14.05
N ASP A 81 6.10 -6.25 -14.12
CA ASP A 81 7.39 -5.77 -13.65
C ASP A 81 7.28 -5.23 -12.22
N PHE A 82 8.28 -5.56 -11.40
CA PHE A 82 8.34 -5.03 -10.04
C PHE A 82 8.90 -3.60 -10.05
N VAL A 83 8.07 -2.64 -9.66
CA VAL A 83 8.45 -1.21 -9.59
C VAL A 83 9.16 -0.92 -8.26
N GLY A 84 8.56 -1.38 -7.16
CA GLY A 84 9.09 -1.17 -5.82
C GLY A 84 8.17 -1.70 -4.73
N GLU A 85 8.60 -1.56 -3.49
CA GLU A 85 7.86 -1.95 -2.30
C GLU A 85 8.02 -0.91 -1.21
N ALA A 86 7.05 -0.88 -0.30
CA ALA A 86 7.09 -0.07 0.90
C ALA A 86 6.67 -0.95 2.09
N THR A 87 7.33 -0.76 3.23
CA THR A 87 6.94 -1.39 4.48
C THR A 87 6.54 -0.29 5.45
N ILE A 88 5.29 -0.35 5.89
CA ILE A 88 4.72 0.63 6.81
C ILE A 88 4.64 -0.05 8.19
N PRO A 89 5.42 0.41 9.17
CA PRO A 89 5.25 -0.07 10.54
C PRO A 89 3.90 0.41 11.07
N LEU A 90 3.12 -0.50 11.63
CA LEU A 90 1.87 -0.15 12.32
C LEU A 90 2.23 0.32 13.73
N ASP A 91 2.28 1.64 13.91
CA ASP A 91 2.59 2.25 15.19
C ASP A 91 1.52 1.87 16.24
N PRO A 92 1.90 1.45 17.46
CA PRO A 92 0.98 1.30 18.59
C PRO A 92 0.01 2.49 18.76
N ALA A 93 0.44 3.70 18.43
CA ALA A 93 -0.37 4.92 18.45
C ALA A 93 -1.61 4.83 17.53
N LEU A 94 -1.56 4.10 16.41
CA LEU A 94 -2.71 3.89 15.54
C LEU A 94 -3.83 3.13 16.28
N PHE A 95 -3.47 2.14 17.10
CA PHE A 95 -4.43 1.37 17.87
C PHE A 95 -5.04 2.16 19.04
N ILE A 96 -4.39 3.26 19.46
CA ILE A 96 -4.85 4.16 20.51
C ILE A 96 -5.71 5.29 19.93
N HIS A 97 -5.24 5.95 18.88
CA HIS A 97 -5.89 7.12 18.28
C HIS A 97 -6.94 6.76 17.22
N GLY A 98 -6.92 5.53 16.71
CA GLY A 98 -7.87 5.01 15.73
C GLY A 98 -7.67 5.52 14.30
N SER A 99 -6.84 6.53 14.07
CA SER A 99 -6.51 6.99 12.71
C SER A 99 -5.14 7.65 12.63
N LEU A 100 -4.50 7.46 11.49
CA LEU A 100 -3.30 8.17 11.06
C LEU A 100 -3.62 8.89 9.73
N PRO A 101 -3.23 10.17 9.62
CA PRO A 101 -3.49 10.93 8.41
C PRO A 101 -2.75 10.31 7.21
N PRO A 102 -3.25 10.49 5.98
CA PRO A 102 -2.57 10.04 4.77
C PRO A 102 -1.14 10.57 4.67
N THR A 103 -0.17 9.68 4.84
CA THR A 103 1.26 10.00 4.91
C THR A 103 1.98 9.40 3.70
N SER A 104 2.99 10.12 3.19
CA SER A 104 3.86 9.61 2.12
C SER A 104 4.89 8.65 2.68
N TYR A 105 5.00 7.47 2.09
CA TYR A 105 6.00 6.46 2.40
C TYR A 105 6.94 6.26 1.21
N ASN A 106 8.23 6.08 1.48
CA ASN A 106 9.22 5.86 0.45
C ASN A 106 9.04 4.47 -0.16
N VAL A 107 8.92 4.43 -1.48
CA VAL A 107 8.96 3.20 -2.25
C VAL A 107 10.41 2.90 -2.59
N VAL A 108 10.86 1.69 -2.29
CA VAL A 108 12.21 1.23 -2.57
C VAL A 108 12.20 -0.01 -3.46
N ASN A 109 13.24 -0.24 -4.25
CA ASN A 109 13.38 -1.51 -4.96
C ASN A 109 14.08 -2.57 -4.08
N LYS A 110 14.30 -3.77 -4.64
CA LYS A 110 15.07 -4.87 -4.03
C LYS A 110 16.49 -4.50 -3.60
N HIS A 111 17.04 -3.39 -4.10
CA HIS A 111 18.36 -2.86 -3.76
C HIS A 111 18.28 -1.64 -2.82
N GLN A 112 17.13 -1.40 -2.18
CA GLN A 112 16.87 -0.25 -1.31
C GLN A 112 17.03 1.13 -1.99
N LYS A 113 17.03 1.16 -3.32
CA LYS A 113 17.07 2.42 -4.08
C LYS A 113 15.69 3.05 -4.07
N TYR A 114 15.64 4.34 -3.75
CA TYR A 114 14.42 5.14 -3.83
C TYR A 114 13.82 5.08 -5.25
N ARG A 115 12.53 4.75 -5.30
CA ARG A 115 11.74 4.57 -6.53
C ARG A 115 10.50 5.45 -6.56
N GLY A 116 10.35 6.38 -5.63
CA GLY A 116 9.19 7.26 -5.52
C GLY A 116 8.57 7.22 -4.13
N GLU A 117 7.38 7.77 -4.02
CA GLU A 117 6.61 7.82 -2.77
C GLU A 117 5.18 7.35 -3.00
N ILE A 118 4.59 6.71 -1.99
CA ILE A 118 3.19 6.28 -1.99
C ILE A 118 2.47 6.88 -0.79
N LYS A 119 1.31 7.49 -1.02
CA LYS A 119 0.51 8.11 0.01
C LYS A 119 -0.56 7.16 0.50
N ILE A 120 -0.48 6.79 1.78
CA ILE A 120 -1.38 5.84 2.44
C ILE A 120 -1.94 6.46 3.72
N GLY A 121 -3.26 6.37 3.90
CA GLY A 121 -3.94 6.61 5.18
C GLY A 121 -4.22 5.30 5.90
N LEU A 122 -4.23 5.32 7.23
CA LEU A 122 -4.53 4.14 8.04
C LEU A 122 -5.59 4.51 9.07
N ASN A 123 -6.71 3.80 9.11
CA ASN A 123 -7.68 3.89 10.19
C ASN A 123 -7.83 2.53 10.87
N PHE A 124 -7.84 2.51 12.19
CA PHE A 124 -8.06 1.30 12.96
C PHE A 124 -9.36 1.41 13.75
N THR A 125 -10.24 0.44 13.55
CA THR A 125 -11.50 0.30 14.27
C THR A 125 -11.44 -0.97 15.13
N PRO A 126 -11.38 -0.85 16.46
CA PRO A 126 -11.44 -2.03 17.34
C PRO A 126 -12.80 -2.74 17.21
N ASP A 127 -12.81 -4.07 17.27
CA ASP A 127 -14.06 -4.84 17.23
C ASP A 127 -14.78 -4.74 18.59
N PRO A 128 -16.01 -4.19 18.64
CA PRO A 128 -16.76 -4.04 19.89
C PRO A 128 -17.24 -5.36 20.50
N GLN A 129 -17.13 -6.51 19.81
CA GLN A 129 -17.59 -7.81 20.35
C GLN A 129 -16.66 -8.46 21.39
N ASN A 130 -15.52 -7.83 21.73
CA ASN A 130 -14.54 -8.37 22.69
C ASN A 130 -14.46 -7.59 24.03
N TYR A 131 -15.55 -6.95 24.44
CA TYR A 131 -15.70 -6.38 25.79
C TYR A 131 -16.43 -7.32 26.75
#